data_AF-A0A660NSB7-F1
#
_entry.id   AF-A0A660NSB7-F1
#
_cell.length_a   1.000
_cell.length_b   1.000
_cell.length_c   1.000
_cell.angle_alpha   90.00
_cell.angle_beta   90.00
_cell.angle_gamma   90.00
#
_symmetry.space_group_name_H-M   'P 1'
#
loop_
_entity.id
_entity.type
_entity.pdbx_description
1 polymer ?
#
loop_
_entity_poly.entity_id
_entity_poly.type
_entity_poly.pdbx_seq_one_letter_code
_entity_poly.pdbx_strand_id
1 'polypeptide(L)'
;MNKKQLFLGILMTITTTANAQQKNGGISADMLQQISKGSVSANQNKALYNALTANSIDNLAKNHANSGKVDTYFSVETPKQNIHNQKSSGRCWMFTGLNVLRANFAKAHNDTLSVEYSHSYLFFYDQLEKANLMLQGAINTANKPLDHNDVTFFFKHPINDGGTFCGVADLVEKYGLVPMSVVPETYSSENTSRMARIISSKLREYGLELRQMVANKKKDSDIQKR
;
A
#
# COMPACT_ATOMS: atom_id res chain seq x y z
N MET A 1 -24.89 13.44 27.54
CA MET A 1 -23.56 13.92 27.97
C MET A 1 -23.02 14.87 26.91
N ASN A 2 -22.71 16.11 27.27
CA ASN A 2 -22.47 17.21 26.33
C ASN A 2 -21.12 17.04 25.61
N LYS A 3 -21.11 16.90 24.28
CA LYS A 3 -19.91 16.63 23.46
C LYS A 3 -18.78 17.66 23.67
N LYS A 4 -19.13 18.89 24.07
CA LYS A 4 -18.16 19.96 24.40
C LYS A 4 -17.39 19.73 25.71
N GLN A 5 -17.97 19.02 26.68
CA GLN A 5 -17.31 18.73 27.95
C GLN A 5 -16.32 17.56 27.84
N LEU A 6 -16.54 16.63 26.91
CA LEU A 6 -15.62 15.51 26.65
C LEU A 6 -14.33 15.97 25.95
N PHE A 7 -14.41 16.93 25.02
CA PHE A 7 -13.24 17.54 24.37
C PHE A 7 -12.42 18.42 25.33
N LEU A 8 -13.06 19.09 26.30
CA LEU A 8 -12.37 19.92 27.28
C LEU A 8 -11.55 19.08 28.29
N GLY A 9 -12.01 17.88 28.64
CA GLY A 9 -11.31 16.97 29.56
C GLY A 9 -10.05 16.33 28.96
N ILE A 10 -10.04 16.07 27.65
CA ILE A 10 -8.87 15.54 26.92
C ILE A 10 -7.83 16.63 26.69
N LEU A 11 -8.24 17.90 26.50
CA LEU A 11 -7.30 19.01 26.37
C LEU A 11 -6.64 19.41 27.71
N MET A 12 -7.34 19.27 28.83
CA MET A 12 -6.80 19.61 30.17
C MET A 12 -5.82 18.58 30.76
N THR A 13 -5.80 17.35 30.26
CA THR A 13 -4.81 16.34 30.69
C THR A 13 -3.47 16.49 29.96
N ILE A 14 -3.46 17.16 28.81
CA ILE A 14 -2.24 17.45 28.03
C ILE A 14 -1.54 18.72 28.55
N THR A 15 -2.26 19.66 29.15
CA THR A 15 -1.67 20.93 29.64
C THR A 15 -0.94 20.79 30.98
N THR A 16 -1.29 19.82 31.83
CA THR A 16 -0.59 19.60 33.12
C THR A 16 0.78 18.93 32.96
N THR A 17 1.05 18.25 31.84
CA THR A 17 2.36 17.63 31.57
C THR A 17 3.45 18.62 31.12
N ALA A 18 3.08 19.84 30.75
CA ALA A 18 4.03 20.85 30.27
C ALA A 18 4.95 21.42 31.38
N ASN A 19 4.54 21.32 32.65
CA ASN A 19 5.30 21.87 33.79
C ASN A 19 6.35 20.90 34.36
N ALA A 20 6.44 19.67 33.87
CA ALA A 20 7.38 18.65 34.36
C ALA A 20 8.51 18.32 33.35
N GLN A 21 8.61 19.06 32.25
CA GLN A 21 9.69 18.86 31.27
C GLN A 21 11.02 19.35 31.86
N GLN A 22 12.11 18.61 31.63
CA GLN A 22 13.44 19.12 31.99
C GLN A 22 13.74 20.40 31.19
N LYS A 23 14.55 21.31 31.75
CA LYS A 23 14.95 22.57 31.09
C LYS A 23 15.56 22.38 29.68
N ASN A 24 16.09 21.19 29.39
CA ASN A 24 16.66 20.80 28.09
C ASN A 24 15.70 19.99 27.20
N GLY A 25 14.41 19.94 27.52
CA GLY A 25 13.38 19.25 26.73
C GLY A 25 13.21 17.75 26.99
N GLY A 26 14.01 17.14 27.88
CA GLY A 26 13.94 15.73 28.24
C GLY A 26 12.71 15.35 29.09
N ILE A 27 12.30 14.08 28.99
CA ILE A 27 11.25 13.49 29.84
C ILE A 27 11.84 13.28 31.24
N SER A 28 11.32 13.98 32.25
CA SER A 28 11.77 13.86 33.63
C SER A 28 11.12 12.68 34.36
N ALA A 29 11.72 12.23 35.46
CA ALA A 29 11.10 11.25 36.35
C ALA A 29 9.76 11.76 36.92
N ASP A 30 9.68 13.06 37.21
CA ASP A 30 8.45 13.69 37.70
C ASP A 30 7.35 13.68 36.64
N MET A 31 7.71 13.89 35.37
CA MET A 31 6.79 13.79 34.23
C MET A 31 6.25 12.37 34.07
N LEU A 32 7.11 11.34 34.19
CA LEU A 32 6.67 9.94 34.15
C LEU A 32 5.74 9.59 35.33
N GLN A 33 6.03 10.12 36.52
CA GLN A 33 5.15 9.98 37.67
C GLN A 33 3.81 10.70 37.48
N GLN A 34 3.79 11.86 36.81
CA GLN A 34 2.54 12.56 36.51
C GLN A 34 1.71 11.85 35.44
N ILE A 35 2.34 11.32 34.39
CA ILE A 35 1.66 10.53 33.36
C ILE A 35 1.04 9.26 33.97
N SER A 36 1.77 8.57 34.85
CA SER A 36 1.26 7.38 35.54
C SER A 36 0.12 7.69 36.52
N LYS A 37 0.16 8.86 37.19
CA LYS A 37 -0.89 9.33 38.12
C LYS A 37 -2.12 9.93 37.41
N GLY A 38 -1.94 10.56 36.25
CA GLY A 38 -3.00 11.24 35.49
C GLY A 38 -3.91 10.34 34.68
N SER A 39 -3.60 9.04 34.60
CA SER A 39 -4.45 8.03 33.98
C SER A 39 -5.57 7.63 34.96
N VAL A 40 -6.82 7.60 34.49
CA VAL A 40 -8.10 7.35 35.22
C VAL A 40 -8.02 6.25 36.30
N SER A 41 -8.89 6.24 37.33
CA SER A 41 -8.83 5.37 38.53
C SER A 41 -8.09 4.02 38.41
N ALA A 42 -7.21 3.72 39.38
CA ALA A 42 -6.27 2.59 39.37
C ALA A 42 -6.90 1.21 39.04
N ASN A 43 -8.17 0.99 39.41
CA ASN A 43 -8.88 -0.28 39.17
C ASN A 43 -9.36 -0.44 37.72
N GLN A 44 -9.83 0.64 37.08
CA GLN A 44 -10.23 0.62 35.67
C GLN A 44 -9.01 0.48 34.76
N ASN A 45 -7.88 1.10 35.13
CA ASN A 45 -6.62 0.95 34.41
C ASN A 45 -6.08 -0.47 34.43
N LYS A 46 -6.20 -1.20 35.56
CA LYS A 46 -5.68 -2.58 35.64
C LYS A 46 -6.44 -3.55 34.75
N ALA A 47 -7.78 -3.45 34.72
CA ALA A 47 -8.61 -4.28 33.85
C ALA A 47 -8.37 -3.98 32.36
N LEU A 48 -8.31 -2.69 31.99
CA LEU A 48 -8.03 -2.28 30.62
C LEU A 48 -6.61 -2.67 30.18
N TYR A 49 -5.62 -2.50 31.06
CA TYR A 49 -4.23 -2.93 30.81
C TYR A 49 -4.16 -4.44 30.56
N ASN A 50 -4.78 -5.26 31.41
CA ASN A 50 -4.81 -6.71 31.22
C ASN A 50 -5.53 -7.12 29.93
N ALA A 51 -6.61 -6.42 29.56
CA ALA A 51 -7.31 -6.67 28.31
C ALA A 51 -6.43 -6.33 27.10
N LEU A 52 -5.77 -5.16 27.10
CA LEU A 52 -4.89 -4.70 26.03
C LEU A 52 -3.63 -5.55 25.87
N THR A 53 -3.06 -6.07 26.96
CA THR A 53 -1.86 -6.92 26.89
C THR A 53 -2.17 -8.34 26.42
N ALA A 54 -3.40 -8.82 26.61
CA ALA A 54 -3.81 -10.17 26.25
C ALA A 54 -4.55 -10.26 24.90
N ASN A 55 -5.02 -9.16 24.33
CA ASN A 55 -5.89 -9.15 23.14
C ASN A 55 -5.48 -8.10 22.10
N SER A 56 -5.93 -8.27 20.85
CA SER A 56 -5.77 -7.22 19.83
C SER A 56 -6.63 -6.01 20.15
N ILE A 57 -6.08 -4.82 19.88
CA ILE A 57 -6.80 -3.55 20.05
C ILE A 57 -8.06 -3.52 19.18
N ASP A 58 -8.01 -4.06 17.97
CA ASP A 58 -9.15 -4.11 17.05
C ASP A 58 -10.35 -4.86 17.63
N ASN A 59 -10.11 -5.92 18.41
CA ASN A 59 -11.21 -6.65 19.06
C ASN A 59 -11.78 -5.88 20.25
N LEU A 60 -10.93 -5.21 21.03
CA LEU A 60 -11.35 -4.42 22.19
C LEU A 60 -12.10 -3.15 21.79
N ALA A 61 -11.76 -2.58 20.63
CA ALA A 61 -12.38 -1.37 20.10
C ALA A 61 -13.77 -1.61 19.46
N LYS A 62 -14.19 -2.87 19.27
CA LYS A 62 -15.49 -3.19 18.69
C LYS A 62 -16.63 -2.78 19.62
N ASN A 63 -17.51 -1.93 19.10
CA ASN A 63 -18.72 -1.55 19.83
C ASN A 63 -19.86 -2.55 19.52
N HIS A 64 -20.03 -3.52 20.41
CA HIS A 64 -21.08 -4.53 20.29
C HIS A 64 -22.50 -3.95 20.38
N ALA A 65 -22.71 -2.87 21.15
CA ALA A 65 -24.01 -2.21 21.23
C ALA A 65 -24.43 -1.54 19.91
N ASN A 66 -23.46 -1.19 19.06
CA ASN A 66 -23.67 -0.61 17.73
C ASN A 66 -23.29 -1.57 16.60
N SER A 67 -23.19 -2.87 16.87
CA SER A 67 -22.93 -3.88 15.83
C SER A 67 -24.15 -4.18 14.96
N GLY A 68 -24.99 -3.16 14.70
CA GLY A 68 -26.26 -3.29 14.00
C GLY A 68 -26.17 -4.18 12.76
N LYS A 69 -27.27 -4.84 12.42
CA LYS A 69 -27.31 -5.72 11.24
C LYS A 69 -26.83 -4.93 10.02
N VAL A 70 -25.83 -5.47 9.33
CA VAL A 70 -25.43 -4.94 8.02
C VAL A 70 -26.48 -5.41 7.03
N ASP A 71 -27.35 -4.50 6.61
CA ASP A 71 -28.30 -4.78 5.54
C ASP A 71 -27.54 -4.81 4.21
N THR A 72 -27.58 -5.96 3.53
CA THR A 72 -26.95 -6.15 2.22
C THR A 72 -27.96 -6.03 1.09
N TYR A 73 -29.20 -5.60 1.36
CA TYR A 73 -30.18 -5.30 0.33
C TYR A 73 -29.87 -3.96 -0.33
N PHE A 74 -29.74 -3.96 -1.65
CA PHE A 74 -29.61 -2.75 -2.46
C PHE A 74 -30.74 -2.72 -3.50
N SER A 75 -31.40 -1.57 -3.65
CA SER A 75 -32.45 -1.40 -4.67
C SER A 75 -31.91 -1.40 -6.11
N VAL A 76 -30.61 -1.16 -6.27
CA VAL A 76 -29.89 -1.16 -7.55
C VAL A 76 -28.62 -1.96 -7.38
N GLU A 77 -28.51 -3.09 -8.09
CA GLU A 77 -27.36 -3.99 -8.05
C GLU A 77 -26.73 -4.13 -9.44
N THR A 78 -25.42 -4.34 -9.47
CA THR A 78 -24.73 -4.79 -10.70
C THR A 78 -24.90 -6.30 -10.86
N PRO A 79 -24.80 -6.84 -12.08
CA PRO A 79 -24.78 -8.28 -12.30
C PRO A 79 -23.77 -8.98 -11.39
N LYS A 80 -24.16 -10.13 -10.84
CA LYS A 80 -23.29 -10.92 -9.97
C LYS A 80 -22.12 -11.48 -10.77
N GLN A 81 -20.93 -11.45 -10.18
CA GLN A 81 -19.71 -11.97 -10.78
C GLN A 81 -19.01 -12.91 -9.80
N ASN A 82 -18.13 -13.77 -10.32
CA ASN A 82 -17.28 -14.60 -9.48
C ASN A 82 -16.35 -13.75 -8.62
N ILE A 83 -16.08 -14.19 -7.40
CA ILE A 83 -15.20 -13.48 -6.47
C ILE A 83 -13.75 -13.89 -6.74
N HIS A 84 -12.87 -12.89 -6.91
CA HIS A 84 -11.42 -13.12 -7.02
C HIS A 84 -10.68 -12.77 -5.73
N ASN A 85 -9.50 -13.36 -5.57
CA ASN A 85 -8.64 -13.15 -4.40
C ASN A 85 -7.20 -12.89 -4.85
N GLN A 86 -6.67 -11.69 -4.57
CA GLN A 86 -5.31 -11.30 -4.93
C GLN A 86 -4.22 -11.95 -4.06
N LYS A 87 -4.61 -12.65 -2.98
CA LYS A 87 -3.73 -13.27 -2.00
C LYS A 87 -2.72 -12.26 -1.41
N SER A 88 -1.49 -12.68 -1.19
CA SER A 88 -0.41 -11.87 -0.63
C SER A 88 0.31 -11.08 -1.73
N SER A 89 -0.45 -10.24 -2.45
CA SER A 89 0.04 -9.29 -3.44
C SER A 89 -0.63 -7.93 -3.29
N GLY A 90 -0.01 -6.87 -3.81
CA GLY A 90 -0.53 -5.50 -3.81
C GLY A 90 -1.33 -5.13 -5.07
N ARG A 91 -1.95 -6.11 -5.73
CA ARG A 91 -2.58 -5.96 -7.06
C ARG A 91 -4.05 -5.50 -7.04
N CYS A 92 -4.54 -4.94 -5.93
CA CYS A 92 -5.95 -4.58 -5.76
C CYS A 92 -6.50 -3.68 -6.87
N TRP A 93 -5.69 -2.73 -7.33
CA TRP A 93 -6.00 -1.82 -8.41
C TRP A 93 -6.28 -2.55 -9.73
N MET A 94 -5.49 -3.59 -10.04
CA MET A 94 -5.63 -4.42 -11.22
C MET A 94 -6.84 -5.34 -11.11
N PHE A 95 -7.05 -5.98 -9.96
CA PHE A 95 -8.24 -6.81 -9.72
C PHE A 95 -9.53 -5.99 -9.85
N THR A 96 -9.54 -4.79 -9.29
CA THR A 96 -10.69 -3.88 -9.40
C THR A 96 -10.88 -3.40 -10.84
N GLY A 97 -9.81 -3.02 -11.53
CA GLY A 97 -9.87 -2.61 -12.93
C GLY A 97 -10.42 -3.72 -13.85
N LEU A 98 -9.91 -4.95 -13.72
CA LEU A 98 -10.37 -6.08 -14.52
C LEU A 98 -11.79 -6.51 -14.16
N ASN A 99 -12.24 -6.34 -12.91
CA ASN A 99 -13.65 -6.53 -12.53
C ASN A 99 -14.59 -5.62 -13.31
N VAL A 100 -14.24 -4.33 -13.45
CA VAL A 100 -15.02 -3.38 -14.27
C VAL A 100 -15.06 -3.84 -15.72
N LEU A 101 -13.92 -4.26 -16.29
CA LEU A 101 -13.87 -4.69 -17.68
C LEU A 101 -14.69 -5.96 -17.95
N ARG A 102 -14.64 -6.96 -17.06
CA ARG A 102 -15.44 -8.18 -17.26
C ARG A 102 -16.94 -7.95 -17.00
N ALA A 103 -17.30 -6.99 -16.15
CA ALA A 103 -18.69 -6.56 -15.99
C ALA A 103 -19.24 -5.92 -17.27
N ASN A 104 -18.45 -5.03 -17.87
CA ASN A 104 -18.79 -4.44 -19.16
C ASN A 104 -18.87 -5.49 -20.27
N PHE A 105 -17.97 -6.47 -20.29
CA PHE A 105 -18.01 -7.58 -21.24
C PHE A 105 -19.30 -8.40 -21.10
N ALA A 106 -19.66 -8.82 -19.88
CA ALA A 106 -20.89 -9.57 -19.64
C ALA A 106 -22.12 -8.80 -20.10
N LYS A 107 -22.22 -7.52 -19.72
CA LYS A 107 -23.34 -6.65 -20.11
C LYS A 107 -23.44 -6.48 -21.63
N ALA A 108 -22.31 -6.33 -22.33
CA ALA A 108 -22.27 -6.22 -23.78
C ALA A 108 -22.77 -7.49 -24.50
N HIS A 109 -22.77 -8.64 -23.80
CA HIS A 109 -23.29 -9.93 -24.29
C HIS A 109 -24.58 -10.34 -23.58
N ASN A 110 -25.38 -9.38 -23.11
CA ASN A 110 -26.66 -9.61 -22.44
C ASN A 110 -26.56 -10.59 -21.25
N ASP A 111 -25.42 -10.58 -20.56
CA ASP A 111 -25.11 -11.45 -19.41
C ASP A 111 -25.15 -12.96 -19.74
N THR A 112 -25.05 -13.33 -21.03
CA THR A 112 -25.00 -14.73 -21.49
C THR A 112 -23.58 -15.29 -21.52
N LEU A 113 -22.58 -14.42 -21.50
CA LEU A 113 -21.16 -14.78 -21.52
C LEU A 113 -20.41 -14.10 -20.39
N SER A 114 -19.44 -14.82 -19.82
CA SER A 114 -18.54 -14.33 -18.78
C SER A 114 -17.09 -14.62 -19.16
N VAL A 115 -16.19 -13.73 -18.76
CA VAL A 115 -14.75 -13.90 -18.93
C VAL A 115 -14.05 -13.61 -17.60
N GLU A 116 -13.03 -14.42 -17.29
CA GLU A 116 -12.08 -14.10 -16.23
C GLU A 116 -10.77 -13.69 -16.89
N TYR A 117 -10.36 -12.43 -16.72
CA TYR A 117 -9.11 -11.93 -17.28
C TYR A 117 -7.93 -12.36 -16.41
N SER A 118 -6.79 -12.65 -17.05
CA SER A 118 -5.55 -12.98 -16.34
C SER A 118 -4.94 -11.75 -15.68
N HIS A 119 -4.95 -11.72 -14.36
CA HIS A 119 -4.25 -10.71 -13.57
C HIS A 119 -2.73 -10.90 -13.65
N SER A 120 -2.25 -12.15 -13.64
CA SER A 120 -0.82 -12.47 -13.75
C SER A 120 -0.21 -12.03 -15.09
N TYR A 121 -0.97 -12.11 -16.19
CA TYR A 121 -0.55 -11.61 -17.51
C TYR A 121 -0.23 -10.11 -17.49
N LEU A 122 -1.18 -9.27 -17.08
CA LEU A 122 -0.94 -7.82 -17.02
C LEU A 122 0.06 -7.45 -15.92
N PHE A 123 0.07 -8.19 -14.81
CA PHE A 123 1.03 -7.95 -13.74
C PHE A 123 2.47 -8.20 -14.19
N PHE A 124 2.72 -9.17 -15.06
CA PHE A 124 4.04 -9.36 -15.66
C PHE A 124 4.50 -8.11 -16.41
N TYR A 125 3.66 -7.56 -17.29
CA TYR A 125 4.01 -6.37 -18.06
C TYR A 125 4.08 -5.10 -17.20
N ASP A 126 3.24 -4.98 -16.18
CA ASP A 126 3.33 -3.91 -15.18
C ASP A 126 4.71 -3.88 -14.51
N GLN A 127 5.18 -5.04 -14.03
CA GLN A 127 6.47 -5.14 -13.37
C GLN A 127 7.63 -4.86 -14.35
N LEU A 128 7.50 -5.26 -15.62
CA LEU A 128 8.47 -4.98 -16.66
C LEU A 128 8.56 -3.48 -16.98
N GLU A 129 7.42 -2.81 -17.16
CA GLU A 129 7.37 -1.38 -17.48
C GLU A 129 7.84 -0.52 -16.30
N LYS A 130 7.49 -0.89 -15.07
CA LYS A 130 7.99 -0.21 -13.87
C LYS A 130 9.50 -0.38 -13.68
N ALA A 131 10.03 -1.57 -13.98
CA ALA A 131 11.46 -1.81 -13.99
C ALA A 131 12.17 -0.89 -15.00
N ASN A 132 11.63 -0.79 -16.22
CA ASN A 132 12.13 0.11 -17.25
C ASN A 132 12.05 1.59 -16.80
N LEU A 133 10.93 2.02 -16.24
CA LEU A 133 10.75 3.37 -15.68
C LEU A 133 11.79 3.70 -14.61
N MET A 134 12.08 2.75 -13.71
CA MET A 134 13.10 2.93 -12.67
C MET A 134 14.49 3.13 -13.28
N LEU A 135 14.88 2.30 -14.24
CA LEU A 135 16.19 2.39 -14.91
C LEU A 135 16.33 3.70 -15.72
N GLN A 136 15.28 4.08 -16.46
CA GLN A 136 15.25 5.36 -17.15
C GLN A 136 15.31 6.54 -16.16
N GLY A 137 14.65 6.42 -15.01
CA GLY A 137 14.76 7.35 -13.89
C GLY A 137 16.19 7.48 -13.36
N ALA A 138 16.93 6.38 -13.26
CA ALA A 138 18.33 6.38 -12.85
C ALA A 138 19.23 7.11 -13.86
N ILE A 139 19.01 6.91 -15.17
CA ILE A 139 19.71 7.63 -16.25
C ILE A 139 19.38 9.13 -16.17
N ASN A 140 18.09 9.48 -16.15
CA ASN A 140 17.63 10.88 -16.21
C ASN A 140 18.06 11.71 -15.00
N THR A 141 18.34 11.05 -13.87
CA THR A 141 18.77 11.70 -12.63
C THR A 141 20.25 11.47 -12.32
N ALA A 142 21.03 10.91 -13.25
CA ALA A 142 22.42 10.54 -13.02
C ALA A 142 23.34 11.72 -12.68
N ASN A 143 22.99 12.93 -13.12
CA ASN A 143 23.71 14.17 -12.78
C ASN A 143 23.38 14.73 -11.38
N LYS A 144 22.39 14.16 -10.68
CA LYS A 144 22.00 14.55 -9.31
C LYS A 144 22.72 13.69 -8.27
N PRO A 145 23.01 14.22 -7.07
CA PRO A 145 23.60 13.42 -5.99
C PRO A 145 22.63 12.34 -5.50
N LEU A 146 23.16 11.29 -4.86
CA LEU A 146 22.37 10.12 -4.44
C LEU A 146 21.29 10.44 -3.38
N ASP A 147 21.51 11.48 -2.58
CA ASP A 147 20.60 11.97 -1.55
C ASP A 147 19.53 12.95 -2.08
N HIS A 148 19.57 13.28 -3.38
CA HIS A 148 18.51 14.05 -4.02
C HIS A 148 17.18 13.27 -3.95
N ASN A 149 16.07 13.96 -3.71
CA ASN A 149 14.75 13.34 -3.53
C ASN A 149 14.36 12.44 -4.71
N ASP A 150 14.50 12.90 -5.95
CA ASP A 150 14.19 12.10 -7.14
C ASP A 150 14.98 10.79 -7.23
N VAL A 151 16.29 10.83 -6.88
CA VAL A 151 17.14 9.64 -6.88
C VAL A 151 16.71 8.71 -5.74
N THR A 152 16.52 9.30 -4.57
CA THR A 152 16.09 8.57 -3.37
C THR A 152 14.75 7.87 -3.58
N PHE A 153 13.81 8.49 -4.30
CA PHE A 153 12.52 7.90 -4.66
C PHE A 153 12.71 6.57 -5.43
N PHE A 154 13.46 6.59 -6.53
CA PHE A 154 13.70 5.40 -7.35
C PHE A 154 14.49 4.31 -6.61
N PHE A 155 15.48 4.66 -5.79
CA PHE A 155 16.32 3.67 -5.11
C PHE A 155 15.70 3.09 -3.83
N LYS A 156 14.86 3.87 -3.11
CA LYS A 156 14.10 3.35 -1.97
C LYS A 156 12.92 2.49 -2.42
N HIS A 157 12.29 2.83 -3.54
CA HIS A 157 11.12 2.12 -4.08
C HIS A 157 11.32 1.68 -5.55
N PRO A 158 12.28 0.79 -5.86
CA PRO A 158 12.61 0.46 -7.25
C PRO A 158 11.47 -0.20 -8.02
N ILE A 159 10.65 -0.99 -7.32
CA ILE A 159 9.49 -1.66 -7.87
C ILE A 159 8.47 -1.89 -6.77
N ASN A 160 7.19 -1.88 -7.14
CA ASN A 160 6.09 -2.24 -6.26
C ASN A 160 4.89 -2.77 -7.06
N ASP A 161 4.01 -3.50 -6.39
CA ASP A 161 2.82 -4.08 -7.01
C ASP A 161 1.72 -3.05 -7.31
N GLY A 162 1.67 -1.96 -6.52
CA GLY A 162 0.57 -1.00 -6.53
C GLY A 162 0.49 -0.18 -7.82
N GLY A 163 -0.69 0.32 -8.11
CA GLY A 163 -0.96 1.10 -9.32
C GLY A 163 -2.30 1.80 -9.24
N THR A 164 -2.73 2.35 -10.37
CA THR A 164 -3.96 3.13 -10.49
C THR A 164 -4.78 2.59 -11.66
N PHE A 165 -6.06 2.97 -11.73
CA PHE A 165 -6.91 2.57 -12.86
C PHE A 165 -6.32 2.98 -14.22
N CYS A 166 -5.66 4.15 -14.31
CA CYS A 166 -4.96 4.56 -15.53
C CYS A 166 -3.87 3.57 -15.95
N GLY A 167 -3.13 3.01 -15.00
CA GLY A 167 -2.15 1.96 -15.31
C GLY A 167 -2.80 0.71 -15.92
N VAL A 168 -4.07 0.40 -15.61
CA VAL A 168 -4.77 -0.73 -16.23
C VAL A 168 -5.08 -0.38 -17.67
N ALA A 169 -5.55 0.85 -17.93
CA ALA A 169 -5.80 1.33 -19.27
C ALA A 169 -4.52 1.31 -20.13
N ASP A 170 -3.41 1.86 -19.63
CA ASP A 170 -2.12 1.90 -20.34
C ASP A 170 -1.63 0.48 -20.70
N LEU A 171 -1.73 -0.47 -19.76
CA LEU A 171 -1.32 -1.85 -19.97
C LEU A 171 -2.24 -2.58 -20.95
N VAL A 172 -3.55 -2.40 -20.83
CA VAL A 172 -4.54 -3.02 -21.73
C VAL A 172 -4.41 -2.48 -23.14
N GLU A 173 -4.19 -1.18 -23.31
CA GLU A 173 -4.00 -0.57 -24.63
C GLU A 173 -2.75 -1.11 -25.33
N LYS A 174 -1.66 -1.30 -24.58
CA LYS A 174 -0.39 -1.78 -25.15
C LYS A 174 -0.29 -3.29 -25.32
N TYR A 175 -0.79 -4.06 -24.35
CA TYR A 175 -0.60 -5.52 -24.27
C TYR A 175 -1.88 -6.32 -24.47
N GLY A 176 -3.05 -5.67 -24.49
CA GLY A 176 -4.33 -6.35 -24.57
C GLY A 176 -4.67 -7.14 -23.31
N LEU A 177 -5.59 -8.09 -23.47
CA LEU A 177 -6.10 -8.94 -22.40
C LEU A 177 -6.11 -10.39 -22.85
N VAL A 178 -5.92 -11.31 -21.91
CA VAL A 178 -6.07 -12.74 -22.14
C VAL A 178 -6.97 -13.37 -21.06
N PRO A 179 -7.69 -14.45 -21.38
CA PRO A 179 -8.39 -15.24 -20.37
C PRO A 179 -7.41 -15.82 -19.34
N MET A 180 -7.87 -15.95 -18.10
CA MET A 180 -7.12 -16.56 -16.99
C MET A 180 -6.69 -18.00 -17.29
N SER A 181 -7.41 -18.72 -18.16
CA SER A 181 -7.03 -20.06 -18.62
C SER A 181 -5.77 -20.09 -19.48
N VAL A 182 -5.41 -18.99 -20.14
CA VAL A 182 -4.20 -18.88 -20.98
C VAL A 182 -2.97 -18.62 -20.12
N VAL A 183 -3.09 -17.72 -19.15
CA VAL A 183 -2.03 -17.41 -18.19
C VAL A 183 -2.63 -17.48 -16.78
N PRO A 184 -2.51 -18.63 -16.11
CA PRO A 184 -3.01 -18.78 -14.75
C PRO A 184 -2.14 -18.03 -13.74
N GLU A 185 -2.63 -17.94 -12.50
CA GLU A 185 -1.83 -17.48 -11.38
C GLU A 185 -0.70 -18.48 -11.08
N THR A 186 0.39 -17.95 -10.52
CA THR A 186 1.56 -18.70 -10.06
C THR A 186 1.77 -18.45 -8.58
N TYR A 187 2.63 -19.25 -7.94
CA TYR A 187 3.01 -18.99 -6.55
C TYR A 187 3.53 -17.55 -6.36
N SER A 188 4.36 -17.05 -7.29
CA SER A 188 4.95 -15.71 -7.20
C SER A 188 3.97 -14.58 -7.46
N SER A 189 2.95 -14.77 -8.30
CA SER A 189 1.91 -13.75 -8.50
C SER A 189 0.98 -13.65 -7.28
N GLU A 190 0.77 -14.75 -6.56
CA GLU A 190 0.02 -14.76 -5.30
C GLU A 190 0.86 -14.40 -4.05
N ASN A 191 2.19 -14.39 -4.17
CA ASN A 191 3.15 -14.14 -3.08
C ASN A 191 4.35 -13.30 -3.57
N THR A 192 4.13 -12.01 -3.80
CA THR A 192 5.05 -11.17 -4.60
C THR A 192 6.30 -10.70 -3.86
N SER A 193 6.32 -10.75 -2.52
CA SER A 193 7.38 -10.15 -1.69
C SER A 193 8.79 -10.64 -2.03
N ARG A 194 8.97 -11.95 -2.30
CA ARG A 194 10.27 -12.52 -2.65
C ARG A 194 10.74 -12.06 -4.04
N MET A 195 9.84 -12.06 -5.01
CA MET A 195 10.11 -11.60 -6.38
C MET A 195 10.49 -10.12 -6.37
N ALA A 196 9.66 -9.28 -5.74
CA ALA A 196 9.90 -7.84 -5.65
C ALA A 196 11.25 -7.50 -5.00
N ARG A 197 11.67 -8.25 -3.98
CA ARG A 197 12.98 -8.07 -3.34
C ARG A 197 14.16 -8.39 -4.26
N ILE A 198 14.07 -9.48 -5.02
CA ILE A 198 15.11 -9.89 -5.98
C ILE A 198 15.21 -8.86 -7.10
N ILE A 199 14.08 -8.50 -7.71
CA ILE A 199 14.03 -7.50 -8.78
C ILE A 199 14.53 -6.15 -8.27
N SER A 200 14.10 -5.69 -7.09
CA SER A 200 14.60 -4.45 -6.48
C SER A 200 16.12 -4.45 -6.31
N SER A 201 16.71 -5.60 -5.92
CA SER A 201 18.17 -5.71 -5.78
C SER A 201 18.87 -5.50 -7.12
N LYS A 202 18.38 -6.15 -8.18
CA LYS A 202 18.92 -6.01 -9.54
C LYS A 202 18.72 -4.61 -10.11
N LEU A 203 17.56 -4.00 -9.89
CA LEU A 203 17.28 -2.63 -10.32
C LEU A 203 18.20 -1.60 -9.66
N ARG A 204 18.54 -1.78 -8.38
CA ARG A 204 19.53 -0.92 -7.71
C ARG A 204 20.92 -1.10 -8.29
N GLU A 205 21.36 -2.35 -8.49
CA GLU A 205 22.65 -2.65 -9.12
C GLU A 205 22.75 -2.00 -10.51
N TYR A 206 21.77 -2.25 -11.38
CA TYR A 206 21.75 -1.73 -12.74
C TYR A 206 21.58 -0.20 -12.76
N GLY A 207 20.78 0.35 -11.86
CA GLY A 207 20.63 1.80 -11.71
C GLY A 207 21.96 2.47 -11.34
N LEU A 208 22.78 1.86 -10.47
CA LEU A 208 24.11 2.39 -10.14
C LEU A 208 25.08 2.29 -11.32
N GLU A 209 25.06 1.17 -12.05
CA GLU A 209 25.87 1.00 -13.27
C GLU A 209 25.53 2.06 -14.33
N LEU A 210 24.25 2.26 -14.62
CA LEU A 210 23.79 3.25 -15.59
C LEU A 210 24.20 4.67 -15.19
N ARG A 211 24.07 5.01 -13.90
CA ARG A 211 24.54 6.31 -13.37
C ARG A 211 26.04 6.48 -13.54
N GLN A 212 26.83 5.43 -13.29
CA GLN A 212 28.28 5.46 -13.50
C GLN A 212 28.64 5.63 -14.99
N MET A 213 27.90 5.00 -15.90
CA MET A 213 28.10 5.17 -17.34
C MET A 213 27.84 6.62 -17.77
N VAL A 214 26.80 7.26 -17.25
CA VAL A 214 26.51 8.69 -17.49
C VAL A 214 27.62 9.57 -16.90
N ALA A 215 28.05 9.31 -15.66
CA ALA A 215 29.15 10.05 -15.03
C ALA A 215 30.46 9.95 -15.82
N ASN A 216 30.71 8.78 -16.43
CA ASN A 216 31.86 8.52 -17.30
C ASN A 216 31.69 9.07 -18.72
N LYS A 217 30.61 9.82 -19.01
CA LYS A 217 30.30 10.39 -20.33
C LYS A 217 30.32 9.36 -21.46
N LYS A 218 29.82 8.15 -21.19
CA LYS A 218 29.60 7.13 -22.22
C LYS A 218 28.58 7.63 -23.24
N LYS A 219 28.63 7.11 -24.47
CA LYS A 219 27.66 7.46 -25.51
C LYS A 219 26.28 6.95 -25.13
N ASP A 220 25.24 7.71 -25.47
CA ASP A 220 23.84 7.30 -25.22
C ASP A 220 23.52 5.93 -25.82
N SER A 221 24.08 5.61 -26.98
CA SER A 221 23.92 4.28 -27.60
C SER A 221 24.47 3.13 -26.76
N ASP A 222 25.51 3.39 -25.96
CA ASP A 222 26.11 2.37 -25.09
C ASP A 222 25.30 2.23 -23.80
N ILE A 223 24.75 3.34 -23.29
CA ILE A 223 23.86 3.37 -22.13
C ILE A 223 22.55 2.63 -22.44
N GLN A 224 21.95 2.87 -23.61
CA GLN A 224 20.69 2.23 -24.02
C GLN A 224 20.83 0.73 -24.34
N LYS A 225 22.05 0.25 -24.61
CA LYS A 225 22.32 -1.18 -24.82
C LYS A 225 22.47 -1.97 -23.52
N ARG A 226 22.65 -1.29 -22.37
CA ARG A 226 22.89 -1.91 -21.08
C ARG A 226 21.58 -2.30 -20.40
#